data_AF-A0A7C4EVE9-F1
#
_entry.id   AF-A0A7C4EVE9-F1
#
_cell.length_a   1.000
_cell.length_b   1.000
_cell.length_c   1.000
_cell.angle_alpha   90.00
_cell.angle_beta   90.00
_cell.angle_gamma   90.00
#
_symmetry.space_group_name_H-M   'P 1'
#
loop_
_entity.id
_entity.type
_entity.pdbx_description
1 polymer ?
#
loop_
_entity_poly.entity_id
_entity_poly.type
_entity_poly.pdbx_seq_one_letter_code
_entity_poly.pdbx_strand_id
1 'polypeptide(L)'
;MNKLIFLFIQLLVGQILAAPYHSITIDGDLSEWLSDELLVADSNDSLWDVGTDKNYIDGIYFTYDRDNLYLAIAGKTTERGWLLYLDVDGLSSGATDLTRINTWNRQVKFSGWAPDYFYASWDGASGNFYRLQNEAGNVKVSDLTGYVSVATSKVSAIPGSEIRIPFSLIYPGLSSKVRVGARIYLVASLATGDVGYQSEFGAYGYLGGDISPENFVNGISTATLSVWATGYIDQNLDGSPDDQYSGQDLEIKNYQISPQAFVVWREKVNLSFSLSVPAEVEIFVYNFRGEKVRRLFAGSTTTAGLSLSWDGRNEEGEICPAGIYLISARFTAREVSRKINKAVVLLR
;
A
#
# COMPACT_ATOMS: atom_id res chain seq x y z
N MET A 1 -29.72 -1.04 59.53
CA MET A 1 -29.69 -1.99 58.40
C MET A 1 -29.93 -1.19 57.12
N ASN A 2 -28.89 -0.52 56.60
CA ASN A 2 -28.96 0.25 55.35
C ASN A 2 -27.92 -0.34 54.39
N LYS A 3 -28.39 -1.01 53.33
CA LYS A 3 -27.53 -1.47 52.23
C LYS A 3 -27.36 -0.31 51.25
N LEU A 4 -26.15 0.23 51.17
CA LEU A 4 -25.74 1.15 50.11
C LEU A 4 -25.52 0.31 48.85
N ILE A 5 -26.32 0.56 47.81
CA ILE A 5 -26.13 -0.04 46.48
C ILE A 5 -25.16 0.88 45.72
N PHE A 6 -23.94 0.41 45.49
CA PHE A 6 -23.00 1.06 44.58
C PHE A 6 -23.40 0.70 43.14
N LEU A 7 -23.95 1.67 42.41
CA LEU A 7 -24.20 1.55 40.98
C LEU A 7 -22.89 1.86 40.25
N PHE A 8 -22.20 0.83 39.76
CA PHE A 8 -21.07 1.00 38.85
C PHE A 8 -21.61 1.43 37.48
N ILE A 9 -21.50 2.72 37.18
CA ILE A 9 -21.68 3.22 35.81
C ILE A 9 -20.37 2.87 35.08
N GLN A 10 -20.39 1.79 34.30
CA GLN A 10 -19.35 1.57 33.29
C GLN A 10 -19.50 2.67 32.24
N LEU A 11 -18.58 3.63 32.24
CA LEU A 11 -18.34 4.50 31.10
C LEU A 11 -17.89 3.59 29.95
N LEU A 12 -18.77 3.32 28.98
CA LEU A 12 -18.33 2.92 27.65
C LEU A 12 -17.61 4.14 27.07
N VAL A 13 -16.29 4.19 27.23
CA VAL A 13 -15.46 5.00 26.36
C VAL A 13 -15.62 4.38 24.98
N GLY A 14 -16.38 5.04 24.11
CA GLY A 14 -16.41 4.70 22.71
C GLY A 14 -14.98 4.74 22.21
N GLN A 15 -14.40 3.57 21.92
CA GLN A 15 -13.25 3.52 21.07
C GLN A 15 -13.70 4.18 19.77
N ILE A 16 -13.11 5.33 19.47
CA ILE A 16 -13.07 5.82 18.10
C ILE A 16 -12.41 4.66 17.35
N LEU A 17 -13.22 3.85 16.67
CA LEU A 17 -12.73 2.81 15.79
C LEU A 17 -11.95 3.58 14.73
N ALA A 18 -10.63 3.58 14.84
CA ALA A 18 -9.76 3.97 13.74
C ALA A 18 -10.31 3.27 12.50
N ALA A 19 -10.51 4.06 11.45
CA ALA A 19 -10.77 3.52 10.17
C ALA A 19 -9.64 2.55 9.82
N PRO A 20 -9.97 1.52 9.06
CA PRO A 20 -9.10 0.37 9.02
C PRO A 20 -8.02 0.37 7.97
N TYR A 21 -6.94 -0.30 8.32
CA TYR A 21 -5.90 -0.64 7.36
C TYR A 21 -6.47 -1.41 6.17
N HIS A 22 -6.22 -0.88 4.98
CA HIS A 22 -6.80 -1.32 3.71
C HIS A 22 -5.77 -1.30 2.58
N SER A 23 -6.19 -1.73 1.39
CA SER A 23 -5.33 -1.71 0.20
C SER A 23 -5.34 -0.32 -0.45
N ILE A 24 -4.15 0.15 -0.84
CA ILE A 24 -3.94 1.42 -1.55
C ILE A 24 -3.70 1.12 -3.05
N THR A 25 -4.29 1.92 -3.92
CA THR A 25 -3.98 1.97 -5.35
C THR A 25 -2.70 2.77 -5.56
N ILE A 26 -1.66 2.14 -6.11
CA ILE A 26 -0.37 2.83 -6.29
C ILE A 26 -0.40 3.68 -7.56
N ASP A 27 -0.75 4.96 -7.42
CA ASP A 27 -0.85 5.93 -8.51
C ASP A 27 -0.21 7.31 -8.22
N GLY A 28 0.24 7.54 -6.98
CA GLY A 28 0.89 8.77 -6.52
C GLY A 28 -0.08 9.86 -6.09
N ASP A 29 -1.39 9.60 -6.04
CA ASP A 29 -2.40 10.47 -5.45
C ASP A 29 -2.84 9.95 -4.08
N LEU A 30 -2.38 10.61 -3.02
CA LEU A 30 -2.63 10.18 -1.65
C LEU A 30 -4.07 10.43 -1.18
N SER A 31 -4.99 10.81 -2.06
CA SER A 31 -6.40 11.11 -1.73
C SER A 31 -7.17 9.96 -1.11
N GLU A 32 -6.75 8.71 -1.31
CA GLU A 32 -7.41 7.54 -0.70
C GLU A 32 -6.94 7.23 0.73
N TRP A 33 -5.79 7.78 1.14
CA TRP A 33 -5.23 7.57 2.47
C TRP A 33 -6.06 8.29 3.54
N LEU A 34 -6.35 7.57 4.61
CA LEU A 34 -7.18 8.07 5.69
C LEU A 34 -6.36 8.86 6.71
N SER A 35 -7.01 9.78 7.40
CA SER A 35 -6.32 10.68 8.35
C SER A 35 -5.61 9.95 9.50
N ASP A 36 -6.08 8.76 9.86
CA ASP A 36 -5.52 7.89 10.89
C ASP A 36 -4.45 6.92 10.37
N GLU A 37 -4.20 6.90 9.07
CA GLU A 37 -3.05 6.23 8.44
C GLU A 37 -1.83 7.17 8.34
N LEU A 38 -1.98 8.44 8.71
CA LEU A 38 -0.85 9.36 8.88
C LEU A 38 -0.04 8.94 10.11
N LEU A 39 1.10 8.29 9.87
CA LEU A 39 1.95 7.75 10.92
C LEU A 39 2.70 8.86 11.67
N VAL A 40 3.22 9.81 10.91
CA VAL A 40 3.91 10.99 11.44
C VAL A 40 3.63 12.17 10.51
N ALA A 41 3.10 13.25 11.09
CA ALA A 41 2.99 14.53 10.42
C ALA A 41 4.35 15.24 10.45
N ASP A 42 4.64 16.01 9.42
CA ASP A 42 5.79 16.90 9.40
C ASP A 42 5.52 18.23 10.12
N SER A 43 6.58 18.92 10.55
CA SER A 43 6.48 20.22 11.21
C SER A 43 6.29 21.40 10.24
N ASN A 44 6.28 21.14 8.93
CA ASN A 44 6.17 22.09 7.84
C ASN A 44 7.28 23.15 7.89
N ASP A 45 8.52 22.68 7.98
CA ASP A 45 9.70 23.50 8.25
C ASP A 45 10.76 23.47 7.14
N SER A 46 10.41 22.96 5.95
CA SER A 46 11.33 22.85 4.81
C SER A 46 12.20 24.10 4.63
N LEU A 47 13.51 23.89 4.73
CA LEU A 47 14.54 24.92 4.59
C LEU A 47 14.88 25.22 3.13
N TRP A 48 14.35 24.42 2.19
CA TRP A 48 14.57 24.61 0.76
C TRP A 48 13.34 25.24 0.11
N ASP A 49 13.58 26.24 -0.73
CA ASP A 49 12.52 26.93 -1.47
C ASP A 49 11.37 27.44 -0.58
N VAL A 50 11.72 27.97 0.61
CA VAL A 50 10.80 28.49 1.63
C VAL A 50 9.73 29.39 1.01
N GLY A 51 8.46 29.09 1.31
CA GLY A 51 7.30 29.83 0.80
C GLY A 51 6.87 29.46 -0.62
N THR A 52 7.42 28.37 -1.18
CA THR A 52 6.98 27.79 -2.46
C THR A 52 6.42 26.38 -2.25
N ASP A 53 5.80 25.80 -3.28
CA ASP A 53 5.26 24.44 -3.28
C ASP A 53 6.22 23.42 -3.93
N LYS A 54 7.53 23.71 -3.94
CA LYS A 54 8.50 22.94 -4.74
C LYS A 54 9.06 21.71 -4.05
N ASN A 55 9.45 21.86 -2.78
CA ASN A 55 10.27 20.91 -2.04
C ASN A 55 9.86 20.89 -0.56
N TYR A 56 9.07 19.90 -0.17
CA TYR A 56 8.59 19.73 1.19
C TYR A 56 8.08 18.29 1.41
N ILE A 57 8.05 17.88 2.68
CA ILE A 57 7.41 16.66 3.16
C ILE A 57 6.30 17.09 4.13
N ASP A 58 5.08 16.60 3.92
CA ASP A 58 3.96 16.86 4.85
C ASP A 58 3.82 15.75 5.91
N GLY A 59 4.42 14.58 5.65
CA GLY A 59 4.41 13.46 6.56
C GLY A 59 4.61 12.11 5.88
N ILE A 60 4.57 11.08 6.69
CA ILE A 60 4.65 9.67 6.26
C ILE A 60 3.33 8.99 6.60
N TYR A 61 2.75 8.35 5.60
CA TYR A 61 1.60 7.49 5.78
C TYR A 61 2.00 6.01 5.83
N PHE A 62 1.22 5.24 6.57
CA PHE A 62 1.46 3.85 6.87
C PHE A 62 0.12 3.10 6.97
N THR A 63 -0.04 2.09 6.12
CA THR A 63 -1.17 1.17 6.21
C THR A 63 -0.76 -0.20 5.68
N TYR A 64 -1.62 -1.19 5.83
CA TYR A 64 -1.34 -2.53 5.36
C TYR A 64 -2.64 -3.30 5.10
N ASP A 65 -2.57 -4.23 4.17
CA ASP A 65 -3.56 -5.29 4.09
C ASP A 65 -2.95 -6.61 4.56
N ARG A 66 -3.63 -7.71 4.27
CA ARG A 66 -3.18 -9.04 4.68
C ARG A 66 -1.82 -9.45 4.14
N ASP A 67 -1.49 -9.03 2.93
CA ASP A 67 -0.34 -9.55 2.18
C ASP A 67 0.68 -8.45 1.87
N ASN A 68 0.33 -7.17 2.06
CA ASN A 68 1.16 -6.04 1.65
C ASN A 68 1.20 -4.95 2.72
N LEU A 69 2.40 -4.39 2.89
CA LEU A 69 2.62 -3.11 3.53
C LEU A 69 2.48 -2.00 2.47
N TYR A 70 1.82 -0.90 2.84
CA TYR A 70 1.71 0.30 2.04
C TYR A 70 2.35 1.46 2.81
N LEU A 71 3.19 2.22 2.11
CA LEU A 71 3.86 3.40 2.65
C LEU A 71 3.66 4.56 1.68
N ALA A 72 3.54 5.78 2.20
CA ALA A 72 3.63 6.96 1.36
C ALA A 72 4.42 8.09 2.02
N ILE A 73 5.09 8.88 1.17
CA ILE A 73 5.63 10.18 1.51
C ILE A 73 4.69 11.22 0.92
N ALA A 74 4.00 11.98 1.78
CA ALA A 74 3.19 13.10 1.34
C ALA A 74 4.10 14.32 1.11
N GLY A 75 3.92 15.01 -0.01
CA GLY A 75 4.69 16.21 -0.32
C GLY A 75 5.07 16.34 -1.79
N LYS A 76 6.06 17.19 -2.07
CA LYS A 76 6.53 17.41 -3.45
C LYS A 76 8.04 17.58 -3.51
N THR A 77 8.63 17.13 -4.61
CA THR A 77 10.03 17.38 -4.97
C THR A 77 10.14 18.02 -6.35
N THR A 78 11.00 19.04 -6.48
CA THR A 78 11.32 19.71 -7.75
C THR A 78 12.82 19.92 -7.85
N GLU A 79 13.45 19.33 -8.88
CA GLU A 79 14.91 19.31 -9.07
C GLU A 79 15.67 18.77 -7.84
N ARG A 80 14.99 17.92 -7.05
CA ARG A 80 15.47 17.28 -5.83
C ARG A 80 14.98 15.85 -5.78
N GLY A 81 15.59 15.05 -4.92
CA GLY A 81 15.08 13.72 -4.60
C GLY A 81 14.54 13.64 -3.19
N TRP A 82 13.91 12.52 -2.87
CA TRP A 82 13.65 12.10 -1.50
C TRP A 82 13.95 10.63 -1.33
N LEU A 83 14.18 10.24 -0.08
CA LEU A 83 14.39 8.86 0.32
C LEU A 83 13.46 8.52 1.48
N LEU A 84 13.00 7.28 1.53
CA LEU A 84 12.32 6.70 2.68
C LEU A 84 13.11 5.48 3.13
N TYR A 85 13.72 5.57 4.30
CA TYR A 85 14.43 4.46 4.94
C TYR A 85 13.45 3.60 5.74
N LEU A 86 13.61 2.28 5.62
CA LEU A 86 12.73 1.27 6.18
C LEU A 86 13.56 0.22 6.93
N ASP A 87 13.26 0.01 8.20
CA ASP A 87 13.80 -1.06 9.03
C ASP A 87 12.66 -1.95 9.51
N VAL A 88 12.78 -3.26 9.30
CA VAL A 88 11.72 -4.25 9.58
C VAL A 88 12.04 -5.17 10.75
N ASP A 89 13.24 -5.04 11.35
CA ASP A 89 13.68 -5.90 12.45
C ASP A 89 14.68 -5.31 13.47
N GLY A 90 14.86 -4.00 13.44
CA GLY A 90 15.75 -3.24 14.30
C GLY A 90 17.22 -3.45 13.93
N LEU A 91 18.06 -3.75 14.92
CA LEU A 91 19.50 -3.92 14.73
C LEU A 91 19.90 -5.33 14.25
N SER A 92 18.95 -6.15 13.83
CA SER A 92 19.20 -7.56 13.52
C SER A 92 19.80 -7.74 12.13
N SER A 93 19.35 -6.95 11.15
CA SER A 93 19.96 -6.85 9.82
C SER A 93 20.17 -5.41 9.36
N GLY A 94 20.08 -5.15 8.05
CA GLY A 94 20.29 -3.84 7.46
C GLY A 94 21.71 -3.27 7.56
N ALA A 95 21.79 -1.94 7.59
CA ALA A 95 23.05 -1.20 7.61
C ALA A 95 22.97 0.10 8.43
N THR A 96 23.99 0.37 9.24
CA THR A 96 24.10 1.59 10.07
C THR A 96 24.95 2.69 9.45
N ASP A 97 25.68 2.40 8.36
CA ASP A 97 26.54 3.36 7.68
C ASP A 97 26.42 3.19 6.17
N LEU A 98 25.81 4.17 5.51
CA LEU A 98 25.62 4.22 4.06
C LEU A 98 26.55 5.23 3.39
N THR A 99 27.59 5.71 4.07
CA THR A 99 28.57 6.63 3.46
C THR A 99 29.42 5.97 2.37
N ARG A 100 29.41 4.63 2.31
CA ARG A 100 30.22 3.79 1.40
C ARG A 100 29.37 2.91 0.48
N ILE A 101 28.32 3.47 -0.11
CA ILE A 101 27.52 2.84 -1.17
C ILE A 101 27.65 3.61 -2.48
N ASN A 102 27.36 2.96 -3.61
CA ASN A 102 27.41 3.56 -4.95
C ASN A 102 26.03 3.89 -5.54
N THR A 103 24.96 3.54 -4.83
CA THR A 103 23.57 3.72 -5.25
C THR A 103 22.92 4.68 -4.26
N TRP A 104 22.46 5.85 -4.73
CA TRP A 104 21.82 6.85 -3.87
C TRP A 104 22.63 7.23 -2.62
N ASN A 105 23.95 7.37 -2.75
CA ASN A 105 24.78 7.79 -1.63
C ASN A 105 24.45 9.23 -1.20
N ARG A 106 23.87 9.39 -0.01
CA ARG A 106 23.53 10.70 0.59
C ARG A 106 24.28 10.99 1.88
N GLN A 107 25.41 10.29 2.08
CA GLN A 107 26.27 10.45 3.26
C GLN A 107 25.49 10.28 4.57
N VAL A 108 24.86 9.12 4.78
CA VAL A 108 23.97 8.90 5.93
C VAL A 108 24.50 7.80 6.83
N LYS A 109 24.36 8.01 8.14
CA LYS A 109 24.54 7.00 9.19
C LYS A 109 23.28 6.90 10.05
N PHE A 110 23.12 5.78 10.74
CA PHE A 110 21.98 5.49 11.60
C PHE A 110 22.46 5.17 13.01
N SER A 111 21.76 5.70 14.02
CA SER A 111 22.07 5.46 15.44
C SER A 111 20.86 4.87 16.14
N GLY A 112 21.02 3.66 16.68
CA GLY A 112 19.95 2.94 17.40
C GLY A 112 19.05 2.07 16.52
N TRP A 113 19.25 2.07 15.20
CA TRP A 113 18.49 1.27 14.22
C TRP A 113 19.34 1.03 12.96
N ALA A 114 18.92 0.10 12.10
CA ALA A 114 19.68 -0.32 10.93
C ALA A 114 18.75 -0.65 9.76
N PRO A 115 18.41 0.34 8.90
CA PRO A 115 17.54 0.12 7.75
C PRO A 115 17.93 -1.07 6.90
N ASP A 116 16.94 -1.92 6.64
CA ASP A 116 17.02 -3.07 5.75
C ASP A 116 16.74 -2.68 4.30
N TYR A 117 15.97 -1.62 4.09
CA TYR A 117 15.54 -1.17 2.79
C TYR A 117 15.51 0.35 2.72
N PHE A 118 15.52 0.87 1.49
CA PHE A 118 15.11 2.24 1.25
C PHE A 118 14.42 2.37 -0.11
N TYR A 119 13.46 3.29 -0.16
CA TYR A 119 12.92 3.82 -1.40
C TYR A 119 13.63 5.13 -1.73
N ALA A 120 13.82 5.42 -3.02
CA ALA A 120 14.31 6.71 -3.47
C ALA A 120 13.68 7.13 -4.79
N SER A 121 13.36 8.42 -4.90
CA SER A 121 12.80 9.03 -6.12
C SER A 121 13.46 10.37 -6.39
N TRP A 122 13.58 10.71 -7.67
CA TRP A 122 14.16 11.96 -8.15
C TRP A 122 13.12 12.73 -8.97
N ASP A 123 12.83 13.97 -8.55
CA ASP A 123 12.06 14.97 -9.29
C ASP A 123 10.74 14.43 -9.88
N GLY A 124 9.97 13.72 -9.07
CA GLY A 124 8.67 13.17 -9.47
C GLY A 124 8.73 11.88 -10.29
N ALA A 125 9.90 11.29 -10.54
CA ALA A 125 9.98 9.93 -11.06
C ALA A 125 9.37 8.94 -10.05
N SER A 126 8.78 7.82 -10.53
CA SER A 126 8.15 6.82 -9.64
C SER A 126 9.10 6.24 -8.58
N GLY A 127 10.41 6.30 -8.83
CA GLY A 127 11.45 5.88 -7.90
C GLY A 127 11.79 4.40 -7.99
N ASN A 128 12.64 3.98 -7.07
CA ASN A 128 13.18 2.63 -6.97
C ASN A 128 13.18 2.17 -5.51
N PHE A 129 13.11 0.87 -5.31
CA PHE A 129 13.13 0.24 -3.98
C PHE A 129 14.34 -0.69 -3.86
N TYR A 130 15.12 -0.52 -2.80
CA TYR A 130 16.40 -1.19 -2.62
C TYR A 130 16.48 -1.92 -1.30
N ARG A 131 17.21 -3.03 -1.28
CA ARG A 131 17.60 -3.74 -0.05
C ARG A 131 19.05 -3.44 0.31
N LEU A 132 19.29 -3.25 1.60
CA LEU A 132 20.57 -3.04 2.25
C LEU A 132 20.99 -4.34 2.95
N GLN A 133 22.20 -4.83 2.65
CA GLN A 133 22.76 -5.99 3.32
C GLN A 133 24.20 -5.68 3.75
N ASN A 134 24.49 -5.80 5.05
CA ASN A 134 25.85 -5.68 5.55
C ASN A 134 26.65 -6.97 5.24
N GLU A 135 27.63 -6.84 4.36
CA GLU A 135 28.54 -7.90 3.93
C GLU A 135 29.97 -7.58 4.41
N ALA A 136 30.31 -8.06 5.61
CA ALA A 136 31.65 -7.98 6.19
C ALA A 136 32.26 -6.56 6.22
N GLY A 137 31.44 -5.55 6.58
CA GLY A 137 31.88 -4.15 6.70
C GLY A 137 31.70 -3.31 5.44
N ASN A 138 31.12 -3.88 4.37
CA ASN A 138 30.59 -3.15 3.23
C ASN A 138 29.07 -3.32 3.18
N VAL A 139 28.37 -2.35 2.59
CA VAL A 139 26.92 -2.44 2.40
C VAL A 139 26.65 -2.74 0.94
N LYS A 140 26.04 -3.90 0.69
CA LYS A 140 25.51 -4.24 -0.62
C LYS A 140 24.12 -3.65 -0.76
N VAL A 141 23.91 -2.92 -1.85
CA VAL A 141 22.61 -2.38 -2.25
C VAL A 141 22.09 -3.21 -3.42
N SER A 142 20.90 -3.79 -3.28
CA SER A 142 20.25 -4.59 -4.33
C SER A 142 18.95 -3.94 -4.76
N ASP A 143 18.76 -3.71 -6.06
CA ASP A 143 17.50 -3.19 -6.61
C ASP A 143 16.42 -4.27 -6.59
N LEU A 144 15.30 -3.96 -5.93
CA LEU A 144 14.12 -4.81 -5.79
C LEU A 144 12.87 -4.16 -6.42
N THR A 145 13.02 -3.10 -7.21
CA THR A 145 11.89 -2.34 -7.78
C THR A 145 10.91 -3.25 -8.53
N GLY A 146 11.39 -4.28 -9.22
CA GLY A 146 10.54 -5.24 -9.93
C GLY A 146 9.68 -6.17 -9.06
N TYR A 147 9.85 -6.14 -7.74
CA TYR A 147 9.09 -6.95 -6.77
C TYR A 147 8.09 -6.12 -5.94
N VAL A 148 8.05 -4.80 -6.17
CA VAL A 148 7.16 -3.86 -5.49
C VAL A 148 6.36 -3.07 -6.51
N SER A 149 5.40 -2.28 -6.07
CA SER A 149 4.77 -1.25 -6.90
C SER A 149 5.11 0.11 -6.32
N VAL A 150 5.52 1.04 -7.18
CA VAL A 150 5.86 2.42 -6.78
C VAL A 150 5.26 3.41 -7.78
N ALA A 151 4.73 4.51 -7.27
CA ALA A 151 4.24 5.62 -8.07
C ALA A 151 4.53 6.94 -7.36
N THR A 152 4.72 7.98 -8.15
CA THR A 152 4.93 9.34 -7.65
C THR A 152 4.18 10.29 -8.56
N SER A 153 3.46 11.25 -7.97
CA SER A 153 2.83 12.32 -8.71
C SER A 153 3.07 13.67 -8.06
N LYS A 154 3.35 14.67 -8.90
CA LYS A 154 3.54 16.07 -8.49
C LYS A 154 2.32 16.94 -8.75
N VAL A 155 1.31 16.39 -9.42
CA VAL A 155 0.17 17.12 -9.99
C VAL A 155 -1.19 16.53 -9.61
N SER A 156 -1.21 15.43 -8.86
CA SER A 156 -2.40 14.84 -8.26
C SER A 156 -3.05 15.80 -7.25
N ALA A 157 -4.27 15.47 -6.81
CA ALA A 157 -4.96 16.28 -5.81
C ALA A 157 -4.19 16.32 -4.48
N ILE A 158 -3.63 15.19 -4.07
CA ILE A 158 -2.71 15.10 -2.93
C ILE A 158 -1.39 14.46 -3.42
N PRO A 159 -0.35 15.27 -3.73
CA PRO A 159 0.89 14.77 -4.30
C PRO A 159 1.73 13.99 -3.28
N GLY A 160 2.49 13.03 -3.80
CA GLY A 160 3.38 12.20 -2.99
C GLY A 160 3.97 11.04 -3.76
N SER A 161 4.66 10.17 -3.03
CA SER A 161 5.07 8.84 -3.51
C SER A 161 4.39 7.76 -2.72
N GLU A 162 3.91 6.72 -3.39
CA GLU A 162 3.28 5.55 -2.80
C GLU A 162 4.07 4.28 -3.13
N ILE A 163 4.15 3.38 -2.17
CA ILE A 163 4.93 2.16 -2.25
C ILE A 163 4.10 1.02 -1.70
N ARG A 164 3.91 -0.03 -2.49
CA ARG A 164 3.34 -1.32 -2.04
C ARG A 164 4.44 -2.37 -1.96
N ILE A 165 4.62 -2.95 -0.77
CA ILE A 165 5.66 -3.94 -0.46
C ILE A 165 5.00 -5.24 0.00
N PRO A 166 5.16 -6.36 -0.73
CA PRO A 166 4.66 -7.65 -0.26
C PRO A 166 5.35 -8.08 1.04
N PHE A 167 4.61 -8.55 2.05
CA PHE A 167 5.21 -9.07 3.28
C PHE A 167 6.14 -10.25 3.04
N SER A 168 5.86 -11.08 2.03
CA SER A 168 6.72 -12.19 1.63
C SER A 168 8.10 -11.74 1.13
N LEU A 169 8.23 -10.48 0.66
CA LEU A 169 9.51 -9.91 0.24
C LEU A 169 10.37 -9.53 1.44
N ILE A 170 9.78 -8.90 2.46
CA ILE A 170 10.48 -8.37 3.64
C ILE A 170 10.57 -9.38 4.79
N TYR A 171 9.74 -10.42 4.77
CA TYR A 171 9.74 -11.53 5.72
C TYR A 171 9.82 -12.89 5.00
N PRO A 172 10.89 -13.15 4.25
CA PRO A 172 11.00 -14.37 3.46
C PRO A 172 11.09 -15.61 4.36
N GLY A 173 10.35 -16.66 3.99
CA GLY A 173 10.45 -17.98 4.63
C GLY A 173 9.80 -18.12 6.00
N LEU A 174 9.01 -17.13 6.45
CA LEU A 174 8.20 -17.29 7.65
C LEU A 174 7.04 -18.27 7.42
N SER A 175 6.71 -19.05 8.45
CA SER A 175 5.47 -19.84 8.49
C SER A 175 4.25 -18.98 8.82
N SER A 176 4.45 -17.90 9.58
CA SER A 176 3.50 -16.82 9.79
C SER A 176 3.54 -15.81 8.63
N LYS A 177 2.56 -14.91 8.54
CA LYS A 177 2.50 -13.90 7.47
C LYS A 177 3.50 -12.76 7.69
N VAL A 178 3.66 -12.36 8.94
CA VAL A 178 4.66 -11.40 9.41
C VAL A 178 5.38 -11.94 10.63
N ARG A 179 6.45 -11.27 11.07
CA ARG A 179 7.09 -11.59 12.36
C ARG A 179 6.09 -11.36 13.49
N VAL A 180 6.07 -12.23 14.50
CA VAL A 180 5.25 -12.00 15.69
C VAL A 180 5.67 -10.69 16.34
N GLY A 181 4.71 -9.77 16.54
CA GLY A 181 5.03 -8.44 17.04
C GLY A 181 5.62 -7.49 16.00
N ALA A 182 5.38 -7.73 14.70
CA ALA A 182 5.97 -6.97 13.59
C ALA A 182 5.73 -5.46 13.74
N ARG A 183 6.82 -4.72 13.50
CA ARG A 183 6.88 -3.26 13.49
C ARG A 183 7.77 -2.81 12.35
N ILE A 184 7.56 -1.58 11.92
CA ILE A 184 8.28 -0.95 10.84
C ILE A 184 8.78 0.41 11.31
N TYR A 185 10.07 0.66 11.16
CA TYR A 185 10.68 1.95 11.49
C TYR A 185 10.96 2.76 10.22
N LEU A 186 10.57 4.04 10.23
CA LEU A 186 10.55 4.88 9.03
C LEU A 186 11.18 6.25 9.28
N VAL A 187 11.95 6.72 8.28
CA VAL A 187 12.38 8.11 8.14
C VAL A 187 12.39 8.49 6.66
N ALA A 188 11.70 9.57 6.32
CA ALA A 188 11.71 10.19 5.00
C ALA A 188 12.54 11.46 5.02
N SER A 189 13.31 11.74 3.98
CA SER A 189 14.03 13.01 3.87
C SER A 189 14.20 13.43 2.42
N LEU A 190 14.13 14.74 2.20
CA LEU A 190 14.59 15.36 0.98
C LEU A 190 16.10 15.19 0.82
N ALA A 191 16.56 15.20 -0.43
CA ALA A 191 17.93 14.98 -0.79
C ALA A 191 18.38 15.83 -1.97
N THR A 192 19.65 16.21 -1.94
CA THR A 192 20.31 16.86 -3.07
C THR A 192 20.58 15.84 -4.18
N GLY A 193 20.89 16.36 -5.37
CA GLY A 193 21.61 15.60 -6.37
C GLY A 193 23.05 15.36 -5.93
N ASP A 194 23.80 14.64 -6.75
CA ASP A 194 25.21 14.44 -6.49
C ASP A 194 25.96 15.78 -6.55
N VAL A 195 26.76 16.06 -5.54
CA VAL A 195 27.66 17.21 -5.48
C VAL A 195 29.02 16.81 -6.07
N GLY A 196 29.72 17.74 -6.71
CA GLY A 196 30.89 17.49 -7.59
C GLY A 196 32.13 16.82 -6.97
N TYR A 197 32.04 16.26 -5.77
CA TYR A 197 33.08 15.46 -5.13
C TYR A 197 32.91 13.98 -5.49
N GLN A 198 33.90 13.41 -6.19
CA GLN A 198 33.97 11.97 -6.39
C GLN A 198 34.76 11.31 -5.27
N SER A 199 34.16 10.31 -4.63
CA SER A 199 34.83 9.37 -3.71
C SER A 199 35.18 8.08 -4.46
N GLU A 200 35.92 7.16 -3.81
CA GLU A 200 36.12 5.79 -4.33
C GLU A 200 34.79 5.02 -4.52
N PHE A 201 33.69 5.50 -3.92
CA PHE A 201 32.34 4.97 -4.04
C PHE A 201 31.47 5.74 -5.05
N GLY A 202 32.06 6.64 -5.84
CA GLY A 202 31.36 7.48 -6.80
C GLY A 202 31.00 8.86 -6.24
N ALA A 203 30.20 9.59 -7.01
CA ALA A 203 29.62 10.86 -6.59
C ALA A 203 28.52 10.62 -5.54
N TYR A 204 28.27 11.61 -4.69
CA TYR A 204 27.28 11.52 -3.62
C TYR A 204 26.60 12.88 -3.41
N GLY A 205 25.44 12.86 -2.76
CA GLY A 205 24.72 14.05 -2.31
C GLY A 205 24.57 14.09 -0.79
N TYR A 206 23.64 14.89 -0.30
CA TYR A 206 23.31 15.01 1.12
C TYR A 206 21.81 15.00 1.34
N LEU A 207 21.38 14.57 2.54
CA LEU A 207 20.04 14.83 3.04
C LEU A 207 19.93 16.27 3.51
N GLY A 208 18.77 16.89 3.33
CA GLY A 208 18.53 18.27 3.74
C GLY A 208 17.22 18.82 3.19
N GLY A 209 16.93 20.08 3.47
CA GLY A 209 15.65 20.68 3.08
C GLY A 209 14.59 20.34 4.11
N ASP A 210 14.16 19.09 4.13
CA ASP A 210 13.04 18.62 4.95
C ASP A 210 13.23 17.13 5.33
N ILE A 211 12.73 16.73 6.50
CA ILE A 211 12.89 15.38 7.05
C ILE A 211 11.80 15.05 8.07
N SER A 212 11.14 13.91 7.88
CA SER A 212 10.10 13.43 8.77
C SER A 212 10.39 11.98 9.21
N PRO A 213 10.35 11.66 10.52
CA PRO A 213 10.32 12.59 11.64
C PRO A 213 11.59 13.44 11.74
N GLU A 214 11.49 14.49 12.54
CA GLU A 214 12.55 15.45 12.78
C GLU A 214 13.90 14.82 13.16
N ASN A 215 14.90 15.06 12.31
CA ASN A 215 16.30 14.77 12.55
C ASN A 215 17.14 15.97 12.10
N PHE A 216 18.28 16.19 12.75
CA PHE A 216 19.17 17.27 12.33
C PHE A 216 19.91 16.92 11.03
N VAL A 217 19.56 17.59 9.93
CA VAL A 217 20.21 17.49 8.62
C VAL A 217 20.56 18.88 8.09
N ASN A 218 21.77 19.06 7.54
CA ASN A 218 22.26 20.38 7.11
C ASN A 218 22.43 20.55 5.59
N GLY A 219 22.21 19.48 4.80
CA GLY A 219 22.35 19.54 3.34
C GLY A 219 23.77 19.62 2.79
N ILE A 220 24.81 19.54 3.63
CA ILE A 220 26.21 19.77 3.23
C ILE A 220 27.23 18.79 3.84
N SER A 221 26.83 17.95 4.79
CA SER A 221 27.72 16.98 5.42
C SER A 221 27.01 15.67 5.73
N THR A 222 27.78 14.69 6.22
CA THR A 222 27.22 13.43 6.71
C THR A 222 26.13 13.67 7.76
N ALA A 223 24.96 13.08 7.55
CA ALA A 223 23.85 13.09 8.49
C ALA A 223 23.86 11.83 9.35
N THR A 224 23.42 11.95 10.61
CA THR A 224 23.15 10.79 11.48
C THR A 224 21.69 10.82 11.90
N LEU A 225 20.94 9.81 11.47
CA LEU A 225 19.52 9.68 11.76
C LEU A 225 19.32 8.79 13.00
N SER A 226 18.65 9.34 14.01
CA SER A 226 18.45 8.68 15.32
C SER A 226 17.01 8.76 15.82
N VAL A 227 16.13 9.42 15.09
CA VAL A 227 14.70 9.52 15.37
C VAL A 227 13.95 8.88 14.21
N TRP A 228 12.97 8.04 14.50
CA TRP A 228 12.16 7.32 13.51
C TRP A 228 10.71 7.21 13.96
N ALA A 229 9.80 7.08 13.00
CA ALA A 229 8.41 6.73 13.26
C ALA A 229 8.29 5.21 13.37
N THR A 230 7.32 4.72 14.15
CA THR A 230 7.08 3.27 14.32
C THR A 230 5.66 2.91 13.93
N GLY A 231 5.50 2.20 12.81
CA GLY A 231 4.24 1.56 12.42
C GLY A 231 4.14 0.18 13.05
N TYR A 232 2.99 -0.16 13.62
CA TYR A 232 2.72 -1.46 14.23
C TYR A 232 1.86 -2.30 13.30
N ILE A 233 2.27 -3.54 13.02
CA ILE A 233 1.56 -4.45 12.11
C ILE A 233 0.83 -5.55 12.88
N ASP A 234 1.51 -6.17 13.85
CA ASP A 234 0.97 -7.31 14.62
C ASP A 234 1.09 -7.00 16.11
N GLN A 235 0.07 -6.36 16.68
CA GLN A 235 -0.02 -6.01 18.09
C GLN A 235 -0.64 -7.15 18.91
N ASN A 236 -1.50 -7.96 18.30
CA ASN A 236 -2.16 -9.08 18.97
C ASN A 236 -1.24 -10.32 19.14
N LEU A 237 -0.08 -10.33 18.46
CA LEU A 237 0.98 -11.32 18.52
C LEU A 237 0.61 -12.69 17.89
N ASP A 238 -0.25 -12.69 16.87
CA ASP A 238 -0.67 -13.91 16.17
C ASP A 238 0.14 -14.22 14.90
N GLY A 239 1.08 -13.34 14.52
CA GLY A 239 1.91 -13.49 13.32
C GLY A 239 1.18 -13.18 12.01
N SER A 240 0.00 -12.57 12.08
CA SER A 240 -0.73 -11.97 10.97
C SER A 240 -0.80 -10.45 11.16
N PRO A 241 -0.82 -9.67 10.07
CA PRO A 241 -1.18 -8.26 10.18
C PRO A 241 -2.54 -8.10 10.84
N ASP A 242 -2.65 -7.14 11.77
CA ASP A 242 -3.89 -6.70 12.42
C ASP A 242 -4.74 -5.88 11.43
N ASP A 243 -5.01 -6.45 10.26
CA ASP A 243 -6.01 -5.96 9.34
C ASP A 243 -7.41 -6.20 9.95
N GLN A 244 -8.45 -5.48 9.53
CA GLN A 244 -9.81 -5.69 10.10
C GLN A 244 -10.38 -7.08 9.90
N TYR A 245 -9.78 -7.79 8.97
CA TYR A 245 -10.29 -9.05 8.48
C TYR A 245 -9.55 -10.20 9.14
N SER A 246 -8.55 -9.97 10.00
CA SER A 246 -7.78 -11.02 10.64
C SER A 246 -8.72 -12.05 11.27
N GLY A 247 -8.60 -13.31 10.84
CA GLY A 247 -9.50 -14.40 11.24
C GLY A 247 -10.87 -14.53 10.51
N GLN A 248 -11.29 -13.60 9.66
CA GLN A 248 -12.57 -13.68 8.92
C GLN A 248 -12.49 -14.45 7.59
N ASP A 249 -13.31 -15.48 7.40
CA ASP A 249 -13.40 -16.21 6.13
C ASP A 249 -14.12 -15.42 5.03
N LEU A 250 -13.80 -15.74 3.77
CA LEU A 250 -14.49 -15.19 2.61
C LEU A 250 -15.92 -15.73 2.50
N GLU A 251 -16.87 -14.80 2.63
CA GLU A 251 -18.30 -14.98 2.43
C GLU A 251 -18.79 -14.01 1.35
N ILE A 252 -19.61 -14.51 0.42
CA ILE A 252 -20.32 -13.67 -0.55
C ILE A 252 -21.73 -13.42 0.00
N LYS A 253 -22.06 -12.15 0.24
CA LYS A 253 -23.33 -11.68 0.80
C LYS A 253 -24.12 -10.95 -0.25
N ASN A 254 -25.46 -10.95 -0.14
CA ASN A 254 -26.36 -10.20 -1.02
C ASN A 254 -26.14 -10.44 -2.54
N TYR A 255 -25.68 -11.62 -2.93
CA TYR A 255 -25.46 -11.95 -4.33
C TYR A 255 -26.79 -12.02 -5.09
N GLN A 256 -26.96 -11.18 -6.10
CA GLN A 256 -28.17 -11.07 -6.92
C GLN A 256 -27.81 -11.03 -8.40
N ILE A 257 -28.53 -11.80 -9.22
CA ILE A 257 -28.53 -11.68 -10.68
C ILE A 257 -29.99 -11.57 -11.12
N SER A 258 -30.35 -10.45 -11.74
CA SER A 258 -31.71 -10.22 -12.21
C SER A 258 -31.79 -9.26 -13.41
N PRO A 259 -32.74 -9.48 -14.34
CA PRO A 259 -33.61 -10.66 -14.43
C PRO A 259 -32.84 -11.89 -14.95
N GLN A 260 -33.38 -13.09 -14.73
CA GLN A 260 -32.78 -14.35 -15.22
C GLN A 260 -33.12 -14.63 -16.70
N ALA A 261 -34.10 -13.92 -17.24
CA ALA A 261 -34.42 -13.91 -18.66
C ALA A 261 -34.66 -12.45 -19.08
N PHE A 262 -34.08 -12.01 -20.18
CA PHE A 262 -34.15 -10.61 -20.60
C PHE A 262 -34.15 -10.46 -22.11
N VAL A 263 -34.75 -9.37 -22.59
CA VAL A 263 -34.72 -8.97 -24.01
C VAL A 263 -33.65 -7.91 -24.19
N VAL A 264 -32.68 -8.17 -25.07
CA VAL A 264 -31.42 -7.40 -25.19
C VAL A 264 -31.61 -5.89 -25.46
N TRP A 265 -32.71 -5.50 -26.10
CA TRP A 265 -33.05 -4.12 -26.45
C TRP A 265 -33.85 -3.37 -25.38
N ARG A 266 -34.33 -4.09 -24.36
CA ARG A 266 -35.24 -3.54 -23.33
C ARG A 266 -34.58 -3.51 -21.95
N GLU A 267 -33.83 -4.55 -21.65
CA GLU A 267 -33.36 -4.83 -20.30
C GLU A 267 -31.87 -5.19 -20.31
N LYS A 268 -31.27 -5.12 -19.13
CA LYS A 268 -29.93 -5.62 -18.86
C LYS A 268 -30.02 -6.58 -17.69
N VAL A 269 -29.10 -7.54 -17.65
CA VAL A 269 -28.90 -8.37 -16.46
C VAL A 269 -28.03 -7.59 -15.50
N ASN A 270 -28.57 -7.26 -14.33
CA ASN A 270 -27.83 -6.65 -13.24
C ASN A 270 -27.28 -7.74 -12.33
N LEU A 271 -26.01 -7.59 -11.95
CA LEU A 271 -25.30 -8.41 -10.97
C LEU A 271 -24.90 -7.50 -9.81
N SER A 272 -25.18 -7.91 -8.58
CA SER A 272 -24.65 -7.26 -7.38
C SER A 272 -24.24 -8.26 -6.32
N PHE A 273 -23.26 -7.92 -5.51
CA PHE A 273 -22.86 -8.69 -4.33
C PHE A 273 -22.11 -7.78 -3.34
N SER A 274 -21.89 -8.29 -2.14
CA SER A 274 -21.03 -7.72 -1.08
C SER A 274 -20.17 -8.85 -0.52
N LEU A 275 -19.08 -8.53 0.17
CA LEU A 275 -18.11 -9.50 0.67
C LEU A 275 -17.87 -9.31 2.17
N SER A 276 -17.55 -10.39 2.90
CA SER A 276 -17.08 -10.27 4.30
C SER A 276 -15.67 -9.71 4.41
N VAL A 277 -14.85 -9.94 3.38
CA VAL A 277 -13.46 -9.49 3.29
C VAL A 277 -13.17 -9.00 1.86
N PRO A 278 -12.23 -8.08 1.64
CA PRO A 278 -11.78 -7.72 0.30
C PRO A 278 -11.30 -8.94 -0.48
N ALA A 279 -11.54 -8.96 -1.79
CA ALA A 279 -11.18 -10.09 -2.64
C ALA A 279 -10.81 -9.64 -4.05
N GLU A 280 -9.97 -10.44 -4.72
CA GLU A 280 -9.83 -10.42 -6.18
C GLU A 280 -11.07 -11.07 -6.80
N VAL A 281 -11.70 -10.36 -7.74
CA VAL A 281 -12.96 -10.77 -8.34
C VAL A 281 -12.84 -10.83 -9.85
N GLU A 282 -13.18 -11.98 -10.42
CA GLU A 282 -13.27 -12.18 -11.88
C GLU A 282 -14.69 -12.54 -12.27
N ILE A 283 -15.29 -11.78 -13.19
CA ILE A 283 -16.66 -11.99 -13.64
C ILE A 283 -16.69 -12.06 -15.15
N PHE A 284 -17.11 -13.23 -15.64
CA PHE A 284 -17.18 -13.53 -17.07
C PHE A 284 -18.57 -14.03 -17.46
N VAL A 285 -18.93 -13.77 -18.72
CA VAL A 285 -20.08 -14.36 -19.39
C VAL A 285 -19.59 -15.42 -20.35
N TYR A 286 -20.19 -16.61 -20.30
CA TYR A 286 -19.93 -17.72 -21.21
C TYR A 286 -21.20 -18.11 -21.96
N ASN A 287 -21.06 -18.62 -23.18
CA ASN A 287 -22.17 -19.25 -23.89
C ASN A 287 -22.35 -20.72 -23.45
N PHE A 288 -23.36 -21.41 -23.98
CA PHE A 288 -23.65 -22.81 -23.64
C PHE A 288 -22.52 -23.80 -24.03
N ARG A 289 -21.60 -23.41 -24.91
CA ARG A 289 -20.42 -24.21 -25.28
C ARG A 289 -19.23 -23.99 -24.34
N GLY A 290 -19.37 -23.10 -23.35
CA GLY A 290 -18.29 -22.72 -22.43
C GLY A 290 -17.30 -21.73 -23.02
N GLU A 291 -17.59 -21.14 -24.18
CA GLU A 291 -16.74 -20.12 -24.79
C GLU A 291 -16.98 -18.78 -24.08
N LYS A 292 -15.89 -18.06 -23.75
CA LYS A 292 -15.97 -16.74 -23.11
C LYS A 292 -16.56 -15.74 -24.11
N VAL A 293 -17.67 -15.12 -23.74
CA VAL A 293 -18.40 -14.13 -24.53
C VAL A 293 -17.96 -12.72 -24.16
N ARG A 294 -17.82 -12.46 -22.85
CA ARG A 294 -17.45 -11.14 -22.35
C ARG A 294 -16.81 -11.19 -20.98
N ARG A 295 -15.84 -10.30 -20.71
CA ARG A 295 -15.39 -9.96 -19.35
C ARG A 295 -16.20 -8.78 -18.82
N LEU A 296 -16.85 -8.96 -17.67
CA LEU A 296 -17.58 -7.89 -16.99
C LEU A 296 -16.70 -7.17 -15.98
N PHE A 297 -15.84 -7.91 -15.27
CA PHE A 297 -14.93 -7.35 -14.28
C PHE A 297 -13.74 -8.27 -14.03
N ALA A 298 -12.57 -7.70 -13.72
CA ALA A 298 -11.39 -8.40 -13.21
C ALA A 298 -10.56 -7.41 -12.39
N GLY A 299 -10.41 -7.66 -11.09
CA GLY A 299 -9.59 -6.86 -10.18
C GLY A 299 -10.02 -6.97 -8.73
N SER A 300 -9.34 -6.23 -7.85
CA SER A 300 -9.65 -6.15 -6.42
C SER A 300 -10.98 -5.44 -6.16
N THR A 301 -11.65 -5.85 -5.08
CA THR A 301 -12.93 -5.27 -4.61
C THR A 301 -12.97 -5.25 -3.09
N THR A 302 -13.58 -4.21 -2.51
CA THR A 302 -13.77 -4.04 -1.06
C THR A 302 -14.96 -4.85 -0.53
N THR A 303 -15.22 -4.79 0.78
CA THR A 303 -16.39 -5.47 1.39
C THR A 303 -17.74 -4.96 0.90
N ALA A 304 -17.80 -3.72 0.42
CA ALA A 304 -19.00 -3.18 -0.22
C ALA A 304 -19.41 -4.00 -1.46
N GLY A 305 -18.45 -4.69 -2.10
CA GLY A 305 -18.65 -5.48 -3.30
C GLY A 305 -18.83 -4.61 -4.54
N LEU A 306 -19.57 -5.12 -5.53
CA LEU A 306 -19.81 -4.43 -6.80
C LEU A 306 -21.26 -4.55 -7.23
N SER A 307 -21.69 -3.58 -8.03
CA SER A 307 -22.88 -3.67 -8.86
C SER A 307 -22.51 -3.37 -10.31
N LEU A 308 -22.87 -4.28 -11.22
CA LEU A 308 -22.56 -4.19 -12.63
C LEU A 308 -23.71 -4.72 -13.48
N SER A 309 -23.68 -4.47 -14.79
CA SER A 309 -24.71 -4.96 -15.70
C SER A 309 -24.12 -5.54 -16.98
N TRP A 310 -24.82 -6.53 -17.54
CA TRP A 310 -24.56 -7.07 -18.87
C TRP A 310 -25.76 -6.80 -19.78
N ASP A 311 -25.47 -6.22 -20.94
CA ASP A 311 -26.45 -5.78 -21.93
C ASP A 311 -26.64 -6.80 -23.07
N GLY A 312 -26.20 -8.04 -22.89
CA GLY A 312 -26.32 -9.10 -23.89
C GLY A 312 -25.40 -8.97 -25.11
N ARG A 313 -24.34 -8.17 -25.01
CA ARG A 313 -23.32 -8.03 -26.06
C ARG A 313 -22.01 -8.75 -25.72
N ASN A 314 -21.29 -9.20 -26.75
CA ASN A 314 -19.95 -9.77 -26.62
C ASN A 314 -18.88 -8.67 -26.44
N GLU A 315 -17.60 -9.08 -26.39
CA GLU A 315 -16.46 -8.17 -26.23
C GLU A 315 -16.33 -7.19 -27.42
N GLU A 316 -16.74 -7.60 -28.62
CA GLU A 316 -16.77 -6.79 -29.85
C GLU A 316 -17.95 -5.81 -29.91
N GLY A 317 -18.85 -5.83 -28.91
CA GLY A 317 -20.03 -4.98 -28.85
C GLY A 317 -21.20 -5.48 -29.72
N GLU A 318 -21.09 -6.65 -30.31
CA GLU A 318 -22.13 -7.30 -31.11
C GLU A 318 -23.15 -8.00 -30.20
N ILE A 319 -24.39 -8.08 -30.69
CA ILE A 319 -25.48 -8.68 -29.93
C ILE A 319 -25.38 -10.19 -29.98
N CYS A 320 -25.35 -10.80 -28.80
CA CYS A 320 -25.28 -12.24 -28.69
C CYS A 320 -26.60 -12.89 -29.17
N PRO A 321 -26.54 -14.08 -29.80
CA PRO A 321 -27.74 -14.83 -30.18
C PRO A 321 -28.66 -15.14 -28.99
N ALA A 322 -29.97 -15.28 -29.24
CA ALA A 322 -30.89 -15.79 -28.23
C ALA A 322 -30.43 -17.17 -27.75
N GLY A 323 -30.49 -17.41 -26.43
CA GLY A 323 -29.98 -18.65 -25.84
C GLY A 323 -29.62 -18.50 -24.37
N ILE A 324 -29.05 -19.57 -23.82
CA ILE A 324 -28.61 -19.64 -22.43
C ILE A 324 -27.14 -19.21 -22.34
N TYR A 325 -26.87 -18.32 -21.39
CA TYR A 325 -25.54 -17.84 -21.04
C TYR A 325 -25.27 -18.09 -19.56
N LEU A 326 -24.00 -18.25 -19.19
CA LEU A 326 -23.56 -18.46 -17.83
C LEU A 326 -22.76 -17.25 -17.37
N ILE A 327 -23.25 -16.56 -16.33
CA ILE A 327 -22.45 -15.58 -15.59
C ILE A 327 -21.69 -16.36 -14.52
N SER A 328 -20.37 -16.31 -14.59
CA SER A 328 -19.45 -16.97 -13.67
C SER A 328 -18.64 -15.92 -12.94
N ALA A 329 -18.87 -15.81 -11.64
CA ALA A 329 -18.11 -14.96 -10.73
C ALA A 329 -17.19 -15.81 -9.86
N ARG A 330 -15.89 -15.54 -9.92
CA ARG A 330 -14.87 -16.11 -9.03
C ARG A 330 -14.42 -15.03 -8.05
N PHE A 331 -14.38 -15.38 -6.78
CA PHE A 331 -13.95 -14.54 -5.68
C PHE A 331 -12.77 -15.24 -5.03
N THR A 332 -11.64 -14.57 -4.94
CA THR A 332 -10.43 -15.11 -4.34
C THR A 332 -9.97 -14.16 -3.27
N ALA A 333 -10.05 -14.60 -2.02
CA ALA A 333 -9.44 -13.92 -0.91
C ALA A 333 -8.65 -14.97 -0.14
N ARG A 334 -7.43 -14.62 0.26
CA ARG A 334 -6.53 -15.57 0.94
C ARG A 334 -6.21 -16.78 0.05
N GLU A 335 -6.20 -17.98 0.63
CA GLU A 335 -6.11 -19.26 -0.12
C GLU A 335 -7.49 -19.84 -0.45
N VAL A 336 -8.57 -19.09 -0.22
CA VAL A 336 -9.93 -19.53 -0.46
C VAL A 336 -10.43 -18.92 -1.75
N SER A 337 -10.73 -19.80 -2.71
CA SER A 337 -11.50 -19.41 -3.90
C SER A 337 -12.93 -19.89 -3.75
N ARG A 338 -13.87 -18.98 -3.99
CA ARG A 338 -15.31 -19.24 -4.08
C ARG A 338 -15.75 -18.93 -5.51
N LYS A 339 -16.64 -19.75 -6.05
CA LYS A 339 -17.19 -19.55 -7.40
C LYS A 339 -18.71 -19.60 -7.34
N ILE A 340 -19.36 -18.64 -7.99
CA ILE A 340 -20.80 -18.61 -8.20
C ILE A 340 -21.07 -18.61 -9.70
N ASN A 341 -21.88 -19.56 -10.16
CA ASN A 341 -22.33 -19.65 -11.53
C ASN A 341 -23.86 -19.49 -11.57
N LYS A 342 -24.36 -18.60 -12.43
CA LYS A 342 -25.80 -18.45 -12.66
C LYS A 342 -26.10 -18.38 -14.15
N ALA A 343 -27.06 -19.18 -14.58
CA ALA A 343 -27.56 -19.14 -15.94
C ALA A 343 -28.52 -17.96 -16.11
N VAL A 344 -28.45 -17.31 -17.28
CA VAL A 344 -29.38 -16.29 -17.74
C VAL A 344 -29.80 -16.59 -19.17
N VAL A 345 -31.03 -16.25 -19.53
CA VAL A 345 -31.61 -16.48 -20.84
C VAL A 345 -31.69 -15.16 -21.59
N LEU A 346 -31.03 -15.08 -22.73
CA LEU A 346 -31.17 -13.96 -23.65
C LEU A 346 -32.29 -14.28 -24.65
N LEU A 347 -33.27 -13.39 -24.70
CA LEU A 347 -34.41 -13.43 -25.61
C LEU A 347 -34.23 -12.35 -26.69
N ARG A 348 -34.80 -12.60 -27.87
CA ARG A 348 -34.81 -11.63 -28.97
C ARG A 348 -36.08 -10.81 -28.99
#